data_AF-A0A3D1FCQ6-F1
#
_entry.id   AF-A0A3D1FCQ6-F1
#
_cell.length_a   1.000
_cell.length_b   1.000
_cell.length_c   1.000
_cell.angle_alpha   90.00
_cell.angle_beta   90.00
_cell.angle_gamma   90.00
#
_symmetry.space_group_name_H-M   'P 1'
#
loop_
_entity.id
_entity.type
_entity.pdbx_description
1 polymer ?
#
loop_
_entity_poly.entity_id
_entity_poly.type
_entity_poly.pdbx_seq_one_letter_code
_entity_poly.pdbx_strand_id
1 'polypeptide(L)'
;RSYEGGQKKHKVLVIITDGEDHEGDPLKVVEEAKKEGITVFCIGIGTREGELISITTESGQKEFLKDRVGNVVKSRLDEVTLQKIALMTMGSYVRSTSAEFGLELLYKEKFSKMEKREIKGAMNKQYEERFQIPLAFALLFFLVEPFISDTKKT
;
A
#
# COMPACT_ATOMS: atom_id res chain seq x y z
N ARG A 1 -45.44 -8.86 -9.46
CA ARG A 1 -44.56 -7.91 -8.74
C ARG A 1 -43.60 -8.75 -7.89
N SER A 2 -42.38 -8.97 -8.35
CA SER A 2 -41.38 -9.79 -7.64
C SER A 2 -40.45 -8.88 -6.85
N TYR A 3 -40.21 -9.21 -5.58
CA TYR A 3 -39.30 -8.52 -4.68
C TYR A 3 -37.85 -8.87 -5.05
N GLU A 4 -37.13 -7.97 -5.73
CA GLU A 4 -35.66 -7.96 -5.75
C GLU A 4 -35.16 -6.85 -4.83
N GLY A 5 -35.38 -7.04 -3.53
CA GLY A 5 -34.82 -6.18 -2.48
C GLY A 5 -33.43 -6.68 -2.05
N GLY A 6 -32.51 -6.88 -3.00
CA GLY A 6 -31.12 -7.15 -2.64
C GLY A 6 -30.57 -5.92 -1.92
N GLN A 7 -30.35 -6.01 -0.61
CA GLN A 7 -29.75 -4.92 0.17
C GLN A 7 -28.45 -4.48 -0.52
N LYS A 8 -28.41 -3.22 -0.99
CA LYS A 8 -27.20 -2.61 -1.54
C LYS A 8 -26.12 -2.66 -0.46
N LYS A 9 -25.17 -3.58 -0.61
CA LYS A 9 -24.00 -3.67 0.28
C LYS A 9 -23.16 -2.43 0.03
N HIS A 10 -23.14 -1.52 0.98
CA HIS A 10 -22.21 -0.39 0.98
C HIS A 10 -20.79 -0.95 1.14
N LYS A 11 -19.97 -0.83 0.09
CA LYS A 11 -18.55 -1.20 0.13
C LYS A 11 -17.74 0.02 0.53
N VAL A 12 -16.88 -0.13 1.53
CA VAL A 12 -16.00 0.93 1.99
C VAL A 12 -14.56 0.43 1.94
N LEU A 13 -13.67 1.25 1.41
CA LEU A 13 -12.22 1.02 1.40
C LEU A 13 -11.57 2.11 2.26
N VAL A 14 -10.70 1.72 3.20
CA VAL A 14 -9.89 2.65 3.98
C VAL A 14 -8.44 2.45 3.58
N ILE A 15 -7.82 3.51 3.07
CA ILE A 15 -6.42 3.54 2.63
C ILE A 15 -5.63 4.35 3.65
N ILE A 16 -4.50 3.81 4.11
CA ILE A 16 -3.57 4.49 5.00
C ILE A 16 -2.22 4.54 4.30
N THR A 17 -1.74 5.73 3.98
CA THR A 17 -0.54 5.92 3.13
C THR A 17 0.00 7.34 3.27
N ASP A 18 1.27 7.55 2.94
CA ASP A 18 1.87 8.86 2.67
C ASP A 18 1.49 9.41 1.29
N GLY A 19 0.78 8.66 0.45
CA GLY A 19 0.28 9.11 -0.85
C GLY A 19 1.39 9.30 -1.89
N GLU A 20 2.63 8.92 -1.58
CA GLU A 20 3.71 8.98 -2.55
C GLU A 20 3.41 8.06 -3.73
N ASP A 21 3.69 8.57 -4.93
CA ASP A 21 3.44 7.85 -6.16
C ASP A 21 4.32 6.61 -6.22
N HIS A 22 3.69 5.43 -6.20
CA HIS A 22 4.33 4.15 -6.42
C HIS A 22 3.64 3.52 -7.62
N GLU A 23 4.43 3.32 -8.68
CA GLU A 23 4.09 2.72 -9.99
C GLU A 23 2.59 2.56 -10.30
N GLY A 24 2.02 3.50 -11.07
CA GLY A 24 0.68 3.38 -11.64
C GLY A 24 -0.02 4.74 -11.80
N ASP A 25 -1.27 4.72 -12.29
CA ASP A 25 -2.16 5.89 -12.24
C ASP A 25 -3.27 5.60 -11.22
N PRO A 26 -3.11 6.01 -9.95
CA PRO A 26 -4.06 5.70 -8.89
C PRO A 26 -5.44 6.30 -9.15
N LEU A 27 -5.56 7.33 -10.00
CA LEU A 27 -6.84 7.96 -10.32
C LEU A 27 -7.71 7.04 -11.18
N LYS A 28 -7.12 6.27 -12.10
CA LYS A 28 -7.86 5.30 -12.93
C LYS A 28 -8.50 4.19 -12.10
N VAL A 29 -7.74 3.63 -11.17
CA VAL A 29 -8.22 2.58 -10.25
C VAL A 29 -9.38 3.10 -9.40
N VAL A 30 -9.31 4.37 -9.00
CA VAL A 30 -10.34 5.02 -8.18
C VAL A 30 -11.62 5.30 -8.98
N GLU A 31 -11.53 5.58 -10.28
CA GLU A 31 -12.71 5.66 -11.14
C GLU A 31 -13.46 4.33 -11.26
N GLU A 32 -12.73 3.22 -11.35
CA GLU A 32 -13.33 1.87 -11.35
C GLU A 32 -14.00 1.57 -10.01
N ALA A 33 -13.32 1.87 -8.90
CA ALA A 33 -13.88 1.73 -7.55
C ALA A 33 -15.18 2.53 -7.38
N LYS A 34 -15.23 3.75 -7.93
CA LYS A 34 -16.45 4.58 -7.94
C LYS A 34 -17.59 3.91 -8.71
N LYS A 35 -17.32 3.32 -9.88
CA LYS A 35 -18.33 2.62 -10.70
C LYS A 35 -18.90 1.40 -9.95
N GLU A 36 -18.09 0.75 -9.13
CA GLU A 36 -18.53 -0.35 -8.25
C GLU A 36 -19.30 0.10 -7.00
N GLY A 37 -19.47 1.41 -6.79
CA GLY A 37 -20.11 1.95 -5.59
C GLY A 37 -19.25 1.81 -4.32
N ILE A 38 -17.92 1.76 -4.46
CA ILE A 38 -16.98 1.74 -3.34
C ILE A 38 -16.69 3.18 -2.92
N THR A 39 -16.86 3.48 -1.64
CA THR A 39 -16.45 4.76 -1.03
C THR A 39 -15.06 4.60 -0.42
N VAL A 40 -14.12 5.47 -0.82
CA VAL A 40 -12.71 5.39 -0.38
C VAL A 40 -12.42 6.49 0.63
N PHE A 41 -11.98 6.10 1.82
CA PHE A 41 -11.46 7.01 2.84
C PHE A 41 -9.94 6.93 2.86
N CYS A 42 -9.27 8.08 2.87
CA CYS A 42 -7.82 8.16 2.84
C CYS A 42 -7.29 8.75 4.15
N ILE A 43 -6.31 8.08 4.73
CA ILE A 43 -5.60 8.54 5.93
C ILE A 43 -4.15 8.80 5.55
N GLY A 44 -3.78 10.07 5.50
CA GLY A 44 -2.44 10.53 5.21
C GLY A 44 -1.51 10.36 6.41
N ILE A 45 -0.37 9.69 6.26
CA ILE A 45 0.67 9.63 7.29
C ILE A 45 1.92 10.37 6.80
N GLY A 46 2.51 11.19 7.68
CA GLY A 46 3.77 11.88 7.42
C GLY A 46 3.63 13.40 7.30
N THR A 47 4.68 14.04 6.81
CA THR A 47 4.78 15.50 6.69
C THR A 47 4.96 15.92 5.23
N ARG A 48 4.47 17.12 4.87
CA ARG A 48 4.58 17.66 3.50
C ARG A 48 6.03 18.02 3.13
N GLU A 49 6.81 18.45 4.12
CA GLU A 49 8.23 18.78 3.96
C GLU A 49 9.09 17.53 3.69
N GLY A 50 8.59 16.39 4.16
CA GLY A 50 9.19 15.07 4.08
C GLY A 50 10.27 14.84 5.12
N GLU A 51 10.36 13.61 5.57
CA GLU A 51 11.29 13.17 6.60
C GLU A 51 12.13 12.00 6.10
N LEU A 52 13.35 11.90 6.64
CA LEU A 52 14.22 10.75 6.36
C LEU A 52 13.71 9.58 7.20
N ILE A 53 13.55 8.42 6.57
CA ILE A 53 13.11 7.22 7.26
C ILE A 53 14.30 6.65 8.03
N SER A 54 14.24 6.60 9.35
CA SER A 54 15.28 5.96 10.18
C SER A 54 14.97 4.48 10.40
N ILE A 55 15.94 3.62 10.18
CA ILE A 55 15.91 2.19 10.50
C ILE A 55 16.89 1.89 11.64
N THR A 56 16.49 0.99 12.53
CA THR A 56 17.39 0.44 13.55
C THR A 56 18.03 -0.81 12.98
N THR A 57 19.35 -0.81 12.83
CA THR A 57 20.10 -2.00 12.40
C THR A 57 20.09 -3.07 13.49
N GLU A 58 20.42 -4.33 13.13
CA GLU A 58 20.57 -5.42 14.10
C GLU A 58 21.63 -5.12 15.17
N SER A 59 22.58 -4.23 14.86
CA SER A 59 23.60 -3.72 15.78
C SER A 59 23.12 -2.59 16.72
N GLY A 60 21.83 -2.22 16.65
CA GLY A 60 21.22 -1.18 17.49
C GLY A 60 21.55 0.26 17.07
N GLN A 61 22.21 0.46 15.92
CA GLN A 61 22.53 1.79 15.42
C GLN A 61 21.36 2.37 14.61
N LYS A 62 21.14 3.68 14.73
CA LYS A 62 20.18 4.40 13.89
C LYS A 62 20.85 4.77 12.57
N GLU A 63 20.42 4.15 11.48
CA GLU A 63 20.81 4.53 10.13
C GLU A 63 19.58 5.05 9.36
N PHE A 64 19.79 5.85 8.33
CA PHE A 64 18.70 6.22 7.44
C PHE A 64 18.51 5.17 6.35
N LEU A 65 17.27 4.93 5.97
CA LEU A 65 16.92 4.06 4.85
C LEU A 65 17.55 4.62 3.57
N LYS A 66 18.27 3.75 2.85
CA LYS A 66 18.88 4.09 1.56
C LYS A 66 18.19 3.32 0.44
N ASP A 67 18.10 3.95 -0.72
CA ASP A 67 17.63 3.30 -1.94
C ASP A 67 18.70 2.34 -2.50
N ARG A 68 18.37 1.65 -3.61
CA ARG A 68 19.28 0.71 -4.30
C ARG A 68 20.55 1.37 -4.84
N VAL A 69 20.58 2.70 -4.93
CA VAL A 69 21.69 3.51 -5.47
C VAL A 69 22.50 4.14 -4.32
N GLY A 70 22.09 3.95 -3.07
CA GLY A 70 22.77 4.45 -1.87
C GLY A 70 22.31 5.84 -1.41
N ASN A 71 21.30 6.45 -2.03
CA ASN A 71 20.76 7.74 -1.60
C ASN A 71 19.81 7.58 -0.42
N VAL A 72 19.82 8.53 0.50
CA VAL A 72 18.88 8.51 1.62
C VAL A 72 17.46 8.77 1.13
N VAL A 73 16.53 7.88 1.49
CA VAL A 73 15.12 7.97 1.14
C VAL A 73 14.45 9.06 1.98
N LYS A 74 13.80 10.00 1.31
CA LYS A 74 12.99 11.06 1.93
C LYS A 74 11.54 10.92 1.45
N SER A 75 10.69 10.40 2.33
CA SER A 75 9.24 10.28 2.07
C SER A 75 8.53 11.58 2.44
N ARG A 76 7.59 12.01 1.61
CA ARG A 76 6.75 13.21 1.70
C ARG A 76 5.29 12.83 1.56
N LEU A 77 4.46 13.41 2.41
CA LEU A 77 3.03 13.22 2.30
C LEU A 77 2.45 13.99 1.09
N ASP A 78 1.90 13.26 0.11
CA ASP A 78 1.11 13.84 -1.00
C ASP A 78 -0.38 13.93 -0.62
N GLU A 79 -0.71 14.98 0.12
CA GLU A 79 -2.09 15.27 0.49
C GLU A 79 -3.00 15.54 -0.72
N VAL A 80 -2.44 16.07 -1.82
CA VAL A 80 -3.25 16.51 -2.98
C VAL A 80 -3.84 15.31 -3.69
N THR A 81 -3.03 14.27 -3.89
CA THR A 81 -3.48 13.03 -4.52
C THR A 81 -4.50 12.31 -3.64
N LEU A 82 -4.25 12.20 -2.33
CA LEU A 82 -5.17 11.55 -1.39
C LEU A 82 -6.52 12.26 -1.29
N GLN A 83 -6.54 13.60 -1.30
CA GLN A 83 -7.77 14.38 -1.31
C GLN A 83 -8.58 14.17 -2.59
N LYS A 84 -7.92 14.10 -3.76
CA LYS A 84 -8.59 13.82 -5.03
C LYS A 84 -9.27 12.44 -5.01
N ILE A 85 -8.56 11.42 -4.54
CA ILE A 85 -9.06 10.04 -4.46
C ILE A 85 -10.32 9.97 -3.58
N ALA A 86 -10.25 10.55 -2.37
CA ALA A 86 -11.38 10.60 -1.46
C ALA A 86 -12.57 11.35 -2.06
N LEU A 87 -12.33 12.49 -2.70
CA LEU A 87 -13.39 13.31 -3.31
C LEU A 87 -14.09 12.59 -4.47
N MET A 88 -13.34 11.89 -5.33
CA MET A 88 -13.89 11.18 -6.48
C MET A 88 -14.92 10.11 -6.08
N THR A 89 -14.73 9.47 -4.93
CA THR A 89 -15.53 8.36 -4.42
C THR A 89 -16.52 8.75 -3.33
N MET A 90 -16.68 10.06 -3.07
CA MET A 90 -17.53 10.63 -2.01
C MET A 90 -17.10 10.23 -0.59
N GLY A 91 -15.83 9.89 -0.39
CA GLY A 91 -15.26 9.61 0.92
C GLY A 91 -14.73 10.86 1.62
N SER A 92 -13.73 10.69 2.48
CA SER A 92 -13.08 11.80 3.18
C SER A 92 -11.60 11.51 3.40
N TYR A 93 -10.80 12.57 3.40
CA TYR A 93 -9.39 12.55 3.71
C TYR A 93 -9.17 13.04 5.15
N VAL A 94 -8.32 12.35 5.90
CA VAL A 94 -7.88 12.75 7.24
C VAL A 94 -6.36 12.65 7.30
N ARG A 95 -5.69 13.68 7.80
CA ARG A 95 -4.25 13.57 8.10
C ARG A 95 -4.07 12.98 9.49
N SER A 96 -3.35 11.87 9.59
CA SER A 96 -2.94 11.31 10.88
C SER A 96 -1.81 12.16 11.43
N THR A 97 -1.97 12.68 12.63
CA THR A 97 -0.89 13.36 13.37
C THR A 97 -0.47 12.50 14.54
N SER A 98 0.70 12.75 15.11
CA SER A 98 1.27 11.99 16.24
C SER A 98 0.35 11.93 17.47
N ALA A 99 -0.61 12.85 17.58
CA ALA A 99 -1.54 12.95 18.70
C ALA A 99 -2.85 12.16 18.49
N GLU A 100 -3.30 11.98 17.24
CA GLU A 100 -4.55 11.29 16.92
C GLU A 100 -4.35 10.41 15.70
N PHE A 101 -4.45 9.10 15.91
CA PHE A 101 -4.48 8.14 14.82
C PHE A 101 -5.76 8.40 14.02
N GLY A 102 -5.64 8.89 12.78
CA GLY A 102 -6.77 9.39 11.98
C GLY A 102 -7.93 8.38 11.82
N LEU A 103 -7.66 7.10 12.06
CA LEU A 103 -8.66 6.04 12.13
C LEU A 103 -9.71 6.23 13.23
N GLU A 104 -9.35 6.76 14.41
CA GLU A 104 -10.33 6.96 15.48
C GLU A 104 -11.33 8.07 15.13
N LEU A 105 -10.84 9.15 14.52
CA LEU A 105 -11.67 10.25 14.03
C LEU A 105 -12.61 9.76 12.92
N LEU A 106 -12.07 9.00 11.96
CA LEU A 106 -12.83 8.40 10.87
C LEU A 106 -13.91 7.45 11.41
N TYR A 107 -13.55 6.62 12.40
CA TYR A 107 -14.45 5.69 13.07
C TYR A 107 -15.57 6.40 13.83
N LYS A 108 -15.23 7.42 14.64
CA LYS A 108 -16.20 8.20 15.42
C LYS A 108 -17.12 9.04 14.56
N GLU A 109 -16.65 9.66 13.49
CA GLU A 109 -17.47 10.59 12.71
C GLU A 109 -18.27 9.95 11.58
N LYS A 110 -17.69 8.96 10.90
CA LYS A 110 -18.26 8.40 9.66
C LYS A 110 -18.81 7.00 9.85
N PHE A 111 -18.11 6.14 10.59
CA PHE A 111 -18.55 4.74 10.79
C PHE A 111 -19.53 4.57 11.95
N SER A 112 -19.50 5.41 12.99
CA SER A 112 -20.49 5.35 14.07
C SER A 112 -21.93 5.60 13.58
N LYS A 113 -22.08 6.35 12.48
CA LYS A 113 -23.35 6.69 11.83
C LYS A 113 -23.78 5.68 10.75
N MET A 114 -22.83 4.95 10.17
CA MET A 114 -23.13 3.86 9.24
C MET A 114 -23.37 2.59 10.06
N GLU A 115 -24.57 2.02 9.98
CA GLU A 115 -24.98 0.78 10.68
C GLU A 115 -23.80 -0.17 10.94
N LYS A 116 -23.60 -0.53 12.22
CA LYS A 116 -22.68 -1.59 12.67
C LYS A 116 -23.08 -2.92 12.04
N ARG A 117 -22.78 -3.12 10.77
CA ARG A 117 -22.77 -4.44 10.14
C ARG A 117 -21.37 -4.97 10.29
N GLU A 118 -21.26 -6.17 10.83
CA GLU A 118 -20.00 -6.86 11.09
C GLU A 118 -18.99 -6.60 9.96
N ILE A 119 -17.94 -5.85 10.29
CA ILE A 119 -16.82 -5.62 9.38
C ILE A 119 -16.14 -6.98 9.25
N LYS A 120 -16.57 -7.78 8.28
CA LYS A 120 -15.82 -8.95 7.83
C LYS A 120 -14.61 -8.45 7.06
N GLY A 121 -13.60 -8.01 7.80
CA GLY A 121 -12.29 -7.68 7.25
C GLY A 121 -11.60 -8.95 6.79
N ALA A 122 -11.64 -9.23 5.50
CA ALA A 122 -10.72 -10.20 4.92
C ALA A 122 -9.35 -9.52 4.83
N MET A 123 -8.47 -9.78 5.80
CA MET A 123 -7.08 -9.31 5.75
C MET A 123 -6.34 -10.13 4.70
N ASN A 124 -6.31 -9.66 3.45
CA ASN A 124 -5.56 -10.28 2.38
C ASN A 124 -4.20 -9.59 2.25
N LYS A 125 -3.11 -10.27 2.62
CA LYS A 125 -1.74 -9.78 2.40
C LYS A 125 -1.29 -10.25 1.02
N GLN A 126 -1.21 -9.34 0.05
CA GLN A 126 -0.53 -9.63 -1.22
C GLN A 126 0.97 -9.47 -1.03
N TYR A 127 1.70 -10.56 -1.20
CA TYR A 127 3.16 -10.57 -1.25
C TYR A 127 3.58 -10.60 -2.73
N GLU A 128 4.44 -9.67 -3.13
CA GLU A 128 5.06 -9.64 -4.46
C GLU A 128 6.22 -10.65 -4.50
N GLU A 129 6.07 -11.70 -5.29
CA GLU A 129 7.02 -12.80 -5.37
C GLU A 129 8.20 -12.48 -6.32
N ARG A 130 9.34 -12.07 -5.75
CA ARG A 130 10.59 -11.76 -6.50
C ARG A 130 11.54 -12.96 -6.69
N PHE A 131 11.05 -14.20 -6.63
CA PHE A 131 11.91 -15.41 -6.73
C PHE A 131 12.49 -15.64 -8.14
N GLN A 132 12.01 -14.91 -9.15
CA GLN A 132 12.44 -15.05 -10.55
C GLN A 132 13.95 -14.77 -10.71
N ILE A 133 14.49 -13.79 -9.98
CA ILE A 133 15.91 -13.43 -10.02
C ILE A 133 16.80 -14.57 -9.49
N PRO A 134 16.62 -15.07 -8.25
CA PRO A 134 17.41 -16.19 -7.76
C PRO A 134 17.22 -17.47 -8.59
N LEU A 135 16.00 -17.73 -9.10
CA LEU A 135 15.73 -18.86 -9.98
C LEU A 135 16.51 -18.76 -11.31
N ALA A 136 16.57 -17.56 -11.91
CA ALA A 136 17.33 -17.32 -13.12
C ALA A 136 18.84 -17.58 -12.92
N PHE A 137 19.42 -17.17 -11.79
CA PHE A 137 20.81 -17.49 -11.46
C PHE A 137 21.05 -18.99 -11.28
N ALA A 138 20.16 -19.70 -10.59
CA ALA A 138 20.26 -21.16 -10.43
C ALA A 138 20.23 -21.88 -11.78
N LEU A 139 19.33 -21.46 -12.66
CA LEU A 139 19.17 -22.04 -14.00
C LEU A 139 20.36 -21.71 -14.91
N LEU A 140 20.90 -20.50 -14.81
CA LEU A 140 22.14 -20.09 -15.49
C LEU A 140 23.32 -20.97 -15.07
N PHE A 141 23.54 -21.15 -13.77
CA PHE A 141 24.65 -21.98 -13.29
C PHE A 141 24.50 -23.46 -13.68
N PHE A 142 23.28 -24.00 -13.64
CA PHE A 142 22.99 -25.35 -14.10
C PHE A 142 23.31 -25.54 -15.60
N LEU A 143 23.05 -24.53 -16.44
CA LEU A 143 23.38 -24.59 -17.87
C LEU A 143 24.87 -24.42 -18.14
N VAL A 144 25.60 -23.70 -17.29
CA VAL A 144 27.05 -23.47 -17.44
C VAL A 144 27.88 -24.62 -16.88
N GLU A 145 27.36 -25.36 -15.89
CA GLU A 145 27.99 -26.55 -15.29
C GLU A 145 28.61 -27.52 -16.32
N PRO A 146 27.91 -27.98 -17.37
CA PRO A 146 28.49 -28.93 -18.32
C PRO A 146 29.62 -28.35 -19.19
N PHE A 147 29.71 -27.02 -19.33
CA PHE A 147 30.78 -26.37 -20.09
C PHE A 147 32.07 -26.17 -19.26
N ILE A 148 31.96 -26.20 -17.94
CA ILE A 148 33.10 -26.10 -17.00
C ILE A 148 33.62 -27.49 -16.60
N SER A 149 32.80 -28.53 -16.72
CA SER A 149 33.15 -29.90 -16.39
C SER A 149 33.99 -30.59 -17.47
N ASP A 150 35.14 -29.99 -17.79
CA ASP A 150 36.22 -30.68 -18.50
C ASP A 150 37.57 -30.27 -17.88
N THR A 151 37.98 -31.03 -16.87
CA THR A 151 39.34 -31.57 -16.64
C THR A 151 39.58 -31.90 -15.16
N LYS A 152 39.40 -33.17 -14.80
CA LYS A 152 40.51 -33.96 -14.24
C LYS A 152 40.24 -35.46 -14.41
N LYS A 153 40.88 -35.99 -15.46
CA LYS A 153 41.20 -37.40 -15.60
C LYS A 153 42.50 -37.63 -14.85
N THR A 154 42.41 -38.19 -13.64
CA THR A 154 43.33 -39.12 -12.92
C THR A 154 42.95 -39.15 -11.47
#